data_AF-A0A956JLN0-F1
#
_entry.id   AF-A0A956JLN0-F1
#
_cell.length_a   1.000
_cell.length_b   1.000
_cell.length_c   1.000
_cell.angle_alpha   90.00
_cell.angle_beta   90.00
_cell.angle_gamma   90.00
#
_symmetry.space_group_name_H-M   'P 1'
#
loop_
_entity.id
_entity.type
_entity.pdbx_description
1 polymer ?
#
loop_
_entity_poly.entity_id
_entity_poly.type
_entity_poly.pdbx_seq_one_letter_code
_entity_poly.pdbx_strand_id
1 'polypeptide(L)'
;MLPQRLRGPTFLALLLTLPICAFAASCNIGDTPFYQVDPASIPASPTYLRDIAPRMNYFCTGCHDPDTSIGQKGVWNFADKATVCGNVGEILRVTFGVRSMPPGAAERMGARDGAILLKWLEVGCPDCNVDTDCPSGRSCRDNVRSTPAKVCGCRGDGDCALESAFPKCDRPRGVCVNCVTTDDCSGTFKCNTDVGDCVQCLADTDCAGDAIKKKCKDKNRCVECLGDADCTAPATCNTTSGSCVTP
;
A
#
# COMPACT_ATOMS: atom_id res chain seq x y z
N MET A 1 -54.00 77.04 -30.88
CA MET A 1 -54.77 75.78 -30.95
C MET A 1 -53.81 74.62 -30.76
N LEU A 2 -53.81 73.98 -29.58
CA LEU A 2 -53.37 72.59 -29.41
C LEU A 2 -54.45 71.67 -30.04
N PRO A 3 -54.18 70.41 -30.45
CA PRO A 3 -53.62 69.37 -29.57
C PRO A 3 -52.68 68.29 -30.17
N GLN A 4 -51.89 67.67 -29.26
CA GLN A 4 -51.59 66.23 -29.04
C GLN A 4 -51.02 65.35 -30.18
N ARG A 5 -49.77 64.86 -30.11
CA ARG A 5 -49.14 63.79 -29.28
C ARG A 5 -49.33 62.33 -29.80
N LEU A 6 -48.17 61.72 -30.09
CA LEU A 6 -47.72 60.32 -29.85
C LEU A 6 -48.27 59.18 -30.74
N ARG A 7 -47.36 58.47 -31.44
CA ARG A 7 -46.97 57.06 -31.20
C ARG A 7 -46.13 56.43 -32.35
N GLY A 8 -44.90 56.03 -32.04
CA GLY A 8 -44.18 54.83 -32.54
C GLY A 8 -43.54 54.85 -33.94
N PRO A 9 -42.65 53.88 -34.26
CA PRO A 9 -41.56 53.35 -33.45
C PRO A 9 -40.19 53.42 -34.17
N THR A 10 -39.13 53.50 -33.37
CA THR A 10 -37.78 53.06 -33.72
C THR A 10 -37.78 51.56 -34.04
N PHE A 11 -37.01 51.14 -35.05
CA PHE A 11 -36.01 50.06 -34.98
C PHE A 11 -35.62 49.61 -36.40
N LEU A 12 -34.47 50.14 -36.82
CA LEU A 12 -33.64 49.60 -37.87
C LEU A 12 -32.96 48.34 -37.32
N ALA A 13 -33.39 47.15 -37.75
CA ALA A 13 -32.61 45.92 -37.55
C ALA A 13 -32.98 44.91 -38.65
N LEU A 14 -32.12 44.90 -39.67
CA LEU A 14 -32.13 43.96 -40.78
C LEU A 14 -31.91 42.54 -40.24
N LEU A 15 -32.92 41.68 -40.38
CA LEU A 15 -32.87 40.25 -40.10
C LEU A 15 -31.89 39.57 -41.07
N LEU A 16 -30.70 39.23 -40.57
CA LEU A 16 -29.79 38.26 -41.18
C LEU A 16 -29.82 36.99 -40.32
N THR A 17 -30.76 36.11 -40.64
CA THR A 17 -30.81 34.75 -40.12
C THR A 17 -29.71 33.92 -40.76
N LEU A 18 -28.58 33.78 -40.07
CA LEU A 18 -27.56 32.78 -40.36
C LEU A 18 -27.77 31.56 -39.44
N PRO A 19 -28.12 30.38 -39.97
CA PRO A 19 -28.15 29.16 -39.19
C PRO A 19 -26.75 28.56 -39.21
N ILE A 20 -25.97 28.74 -38.14
CA ILE A 20 -24.78 27.93 -37.93
C ILE A 20 -24.84 27.35 -36.51
N CYS A 21 -25.62 26.28 -36.41
CA CYS A 21 -25.34 25.19 -35.50
C CYS A 21 -23.93 24.65 -35.78
N ALA A 22 -22.91 25.13 -35.06
CA ALA A 22 -21.59 24.46 -35.02
C ALA A 22 -20.75 24.90 -33.80
N PHE A 23 -21.32 24.80 -32.60
CA PHE A 23 -20.51 24.61 -31.39
C PHE A 23 -21.02 23.38 -30.63
N ALA A 24 -21.17 22.27 -31.35
CA ALA A 24 -21.10 20.94 -30.75
C ALA A 24 -19.64 20.48 -30.81
N ALA A 25 -18.78 21.09 -29.99
CA ALA A 25 -17.38 20.71 -29.88
C ALA A 25 -16.91 20.79 -28.42
N SER A 26 -17.62 20.10 -27.53
CA SER A 26 -17.07 19.73 -26.21
C SER A 26 -17.89 18.67 -25.46
N CYS A 27 -18.65 17.82 -26.16
CA CYS A 27 -18.96 16.49 -25.63
C CYS A 27 -17.77 15.56 -25.93
N ASN A 28 -16.57 15.87 -25.41
CA ASN A 28 -15.46 14.91 -25.31
C ASN A 28 -15.76 13.95 -24.16
N ILE A 29 -16.91 13.29 -24.21
CA ILE A 29 -17.24 12.18 -23.33
C ILE A 29 -16.69 10.94 -24.02
N GLY A 30 -15.49 10.52 -23.63
CA GLY A 30 -14.97 9.20 -24.00
C GLY A 30 -13.46 9.20 -24.18
N ASP A 31 -12.77 8.81 -23.12
CA ASP A 31 -11.43 8.23 -23.06
C ASP A 31 -10.70 8.18 -24.41
N THR A 32 -9.69 9.04 -24.58
CA THR A 32 -8.71 8.86 -25.65
C THR A 32 -8.24 7.40 -25.62
N PRO A 33 -8.24 6.66 -26.74
CA PRO A 33 -7.76 5.29 -26.72
C PRO A 33 -6.27 5.28 -26.37
N PHE A 34 -5.78 4.19 -25.77
CA PHE A 34 -4.38 4.08 -25.30
C PHE A 34 -3.33 4.51 -26.33
N TYR A 35 -3.56 4.23 -27.63
CA TYR A 35 -2.63 4.60 -28.70
C TYR A 35 -2.54 6.12 -28.98
N GLN A 36 -3.48 6.92 -28.49
CA GLN A 36 -3.48 8.38 -28.60
C GLN A 36 -2.91 9.09 -27.38
N VAL A 37 -2.56 8.34 -26.32
CA VAL A 37 -1.91 8.90 -25.16
C VAL A 37 -0.47 9.28 -25.54
N ASP A 38 -0.12 10.56 -25.40
CA ASP A 38 1.23 11.04 -25.63
C ASP A 38 2.21 10.32 -24.67
N PRO A 39 3.18 9.53 -25.19
CA PRO A 39 4.15 8.83 -24.35
C PRO A 39 4.97 9.78 -23.47
N ALA A 40 5.23 11.01 -23.92
CA ALA A 40 5.98 12.00 -23.14
C ALA A 40 5.19 12.49 -21.91
N SER A 41 3.87 12.30 -21.91
CA SER A 41 3.01 12.62 -20.76
C SER A 41 3.06 11.56 -19.67
N ILE A 42 3.64 10.39 -19.92
CA ILE A 42 3.75 9.28 -18.96
C ILE A 42 5.08 9.41 -18.20
N PRO A 43 5.09 9.32 -16.86
CA PRO A 43 6.33 9.31 -16.10
C PRO A 43 7.27 8.21 -16.61
N ALA A 44 8.51 8.56 -16.90
CA ALA A 44 9.50 7.61 -17.42
C ALA A 44 9.83 6.47 -16.43
N SER A 45 9.67 6.74 -15.13
CA SER A 45 9.96 5.78 -14.06
C SER A 45 8.89 5.92 -12.98
N PRO A 46 7.68 5.39 -13.19
CA PRO A 46 6.59 5.54 -12.23
C PRO A 46 6.87 4.77 -10.94
N THR A 47 6.42 5.27 -9.79
CA THR A 47 6.47 4.57 -8.50
C THR A 47 5.08 4.43 -7.90
N TYR A 48 4.92 3.49 -6.95
CA TYR A 48 3.62 3.31 -6.30
C TYR A 48 3.14 4.59 -5.61
N LEU A 49 3.93 5.13 -4.67
CA LEU A 49 3.51 6.25 -3.84
C LEU A 49 3.25 7.54 -4.64
N ARG A 50 4.08 7.81 -5.66
CA ARG A 50 3.98 9.05 -6.44
C ARG A 50 2.92 8.99 -7.53
N ASP A 51 2.86 7.88 -8.27
CA ASP A 51 2.13 7.84 -9.53
C ASP A 51 0.90 6.93 -9.50
N ILE A 52 0.87 5.91 -8.62
CA ILE A 52 -0.20 4.89 -8.61
C ILE A 52 -1.16 5.08 -7.45
N ALA A 53 -0.66 5.23 -6.23
CA ALA A 53 -1.48 5.38 -5.03
C ALA A 53 -2.49 6.53 -5.13
N PRO A 54 -2.14 7.73 -5.66
CA PRO A 54 -3.13 8.79 -5.85
C PRO A 54 -4.27 8.39 -6.79
N ARG A 55 -4.00 7.54 -7.78
CA ARG A 55 -4.98 7.07 -8.77
C ARG A 55 -5.89 6.01 -8.20
N MET A 56 -5.31 5.06 -7.47
CA MET A 56 -6.09 4.05 -6.75
C MET A 56 -6.99 4.75 -5.73
N ASN A 57 -6.46 5.73 -5.01
CA ASN A 57 -7.23 6.51 -4.04
C ASN A 57 -8.40 7.26 -4.69
N TYR A 58 -8.18 7.81 -5.88
CA TYR A 58 -9.19 8.58 -6.58
C TYR A 58 -10.27 7.71 -7.24
N PHE A 59 -9.87 6.64 -7.95
CA PHE A 59 -10.77 5.85 -8.78
C PHE A 59 -11.30 4.56 -8.12
N CYS A 60 -10.61 4.03 -7.11
CA CYS A 60 -10.80 2.65 -6.68
C CYS A 60 -11.08 2.50 -5.18
N THR A 61 -10.24 3.06 -4.29
CA THR A 61 -10.29 2.73 -2.85
C THR A 61 -11.60 3.13 -2.20
N GLY A 62 -12.26 4.21 -2.65
CA GLY A 62 -13.57 4.61 -2.13
C GLY A 62 -14.67 3.54 -2.21
N CYS A 63 -14.51 2.53 -3.08
CA CYS A 63 -15.43 1.39 -3.21
C CYS A 63 -14.79 0.01 -3.00
N HIS A 64 -13.45 -0.07 -3.00
CA HIS A 64 -12.66 -1.31 -3.00
C HIS A 64 -11.60 -1.32 -1.88
N ASP A 65 -11.82 -0.55 -0.83
CA ASP A 65 -11.04 -0.63 0.40
C ASP A 65 -11.89 -1.36 1.46
N PRO A 66 -11.32 -2.36 2.19
CA PRO A 66 -12.05 -3.12 3.20
C PRO A 66 -12.71 -2.25 4.28
N ASP A 67 -12.15 -1.07 4.56
CA ASP A 67 -12.62 -0.16 5.59
C ASP A 67 -13.71 0.81 5.09
N THR A 68 -13.92 0.93 3.78
CA THR A 68 -14.94 1.83 3.20
C THR A 68 -16.33 1.18 3.17
N SER A 69 -17.41 1.93 3.40
CA SER A 69 -18.79 1.40 3.47
C SER A 69 -19.52 1.27 2.14
N ILE A 70 -18.90 1.69 1.04
CA ILE A 70 -19.49 1.79 -0.29
C ILE A 70 -18.88 0.68 -1.18
N GLY A 71 -19.68 0.00 -2.01
CA GLY A 71 -19.17 -0.99 -2.98
C GLY A 71 -19.08 -2.44 -2.50
N GLN A 72 -18.65 -3.34 -3.40
CA GLN A 72 -18.45 -4.78 -3.11
C GLN A 72 -17.06 -5.01 -2.48
N LYS A 73 -16.98 -4.83 -1.16
CA LYS A 73 -15.73 -4.96 -0.37
C LYS A 73 -15.03 -6.33 -0.43
N GLY A 74 -15.74 -7.37 -0.86
CA GLY A 74 -15.33 -8.76 -0.60
C GLY A 74 -14.44 -9.42 -1.66
N VAL A 75 -14.33 -8.86 -2.87
CA VAL A 75 -13.62 -9.52 -3.99
C VAL A 75 -12.36 -8.76 -4.41
N TRP A 76 -12.34 -7.44 -4.24
CA TRP A 76 -11.24 -6.58 -4.67
C TRP A 76 -10.83 -5.67 -3.53
N ASN A 77 -9.55 -5.73 -3.18
CA ASN A 77 -8.89 -4.81 -2.26
C ASN A 77 -7.82 -4.07 -3.05
N PHE A 78 -7.88 -2.73 -3.09
CA PHE A 78 -6.86 -1.89 -3.74
C PHE A 78 -6.25 -0.86 -2.77
N ALA A 79 -6.34 -1.13 -1.46
CA ALA A 79 -5.78 -0.28 -0.41
C ALA A 79 -4.24 -0.35 -0.38
N ASP A 80 -3.66 -1.46 -0.81
CA ASP A 80 -2.22 -1.69 -0.79
C ASP A 80 -1.63 -1.94 -2.17
N LYS A 81 -0.33 -1.74 -2.27
CA LYS A 81 0.41 -1.92 -3.50
C LYS A 81 0.37 -3.32 -4.06
N ALA A 82 0.52 -4.33 -3.20
CA ALA A 82 0.73 -5.71 -3.66
C ALA A 82 -0.52 -6.20 -4.37
N THR A 83 -1.69 -5.86 -3.83
CA THR A 83 -2.97 -6.13 -4.48
C THR A 83 -3.14 -5.37 -5.78
N VAL A 84 -2.76 -4.09 -5.85
CA VAL A 84 -2.82 -3.31 -7.11
C VAL A 84 -1.89 -3.90 -8.17
N CYS A 85 -0.62 -4.17 -7.84
CA CYS A 85 0.36 -4.74 -8.77
C CYS A 85 -0.08 -6.11 -9.30
N GLY A 86 -0.56 -6.99 -8.41
CA GLY A 86 -1.03 -8.33 -8.77
C GLY A 86 -2.28 -8.34 -9.65
N ASN A 87 -3.03 -7.24 -9.69
CA ASN A 87 -4.32 -7.14 -10.37
C ASN A 87 -4.35 -6.09 -11.49
N VAL A 88 -3.23 -5.48 -11.89
CA VAL A 88 -3.20 -4.44 -12.94
C VAL A 88 -3.94 -4.89 -14.21
N GLY A 89 -3.72 -6.13 -14.67
CA GLY A 89 -4.40 -6.66 -15.85
C GLY A 89 -5.92 -6.66 -15.71
N GLU A 90 -6.45 -7.08 -14.56
CA GLU A 90 -7.88 -7.09 -14.28
C GLU A 90 -8.44 -5.69 -14.07
N ILE A 91 -7.71 -4.81 -13.37
CA ILE A 91 -8.07 -3.39 -13.22
C ILE A 91 -8.28 -2.76 -14.60
N LEU A 92 -7.34 -2.98 -15.53
CA LEU A 92 -7.43 -2.44 -16.89
C LEU A 92 -8.54 -3.11 -17.70
N ARG A 93 -8.71 -4.43 -17.59
CA ARG A 93 -9.80 -5.15 -18.25
C ARG A 93 -11.17 -4.64 -17.83
N VAL A 94 -11.38 -4.42 -16.53
CA VAL A 94 -12.67 -3.94 -16.02
C VAL A 94 -12.86 -2.45 -16.35
N THR A 95 -11.80 -1.65 -16.21
CA THR A 95 -11.89 -0.19 -16.42
C THR A 95 -12.02 0.19 -17.89
N PHE A 96 -11.41 -0.54 -18.82
CA PHE A 96 -11.47 -0.19 -20.24
C PHE A 96 -12.28 -1.17 -21.10
N GLY A 97 -12.32 -2.45 -20.73
CA GLY A 97 -12.92 -3.51 -21.54
C GLY A 97 -14.43 -3.74 -21.33
N VAL A 98 -14.91 -3.72 -20.07
CA VAL A 98 -16.30 -4.16 -19.76
C VAL A 98 -17.23 -3.03 -19.30
N ARG A 99 -16.72 -1.81 -19.08
CA ARG A 99 -17.53 -0.60 -18.77
C ARG A 99 -18.51 -0.72 -17.60
N SER A 100 -18.30 -1.62 -16.64
CA SER A 100 -19.20 -1.83 -15.49
C SER A 100 -18.46 -1.67 -14.16
N MET A 101 -18.44 -0.46 -13.60
CA MET A 101 -18.08 -0.21 -12.20
C MET A 101 -19.28 0.43 -11.48
N PRO A 102 -20.05 -0.33 -10.67
CA PRO A 102 -21.08 0.26 -9.80
C PRO A 102 -20.41 0.88 -8.55
N PRO A 103 -20.89 2.04 -8.05
CA PRO A 103 -22.02 2.83 -8.53
C PRO A 103 -21.72 3.58 -9.84
N GLY A 104 -22.66 3.53 -10.80
CA GLY A 104 -22.47 3.98 -12.20
C GLY A 104 -22.31 5.49 -12.43
N ALA A 105 -22.10 6.28 -11.38
CA ALA A 105 -21.85 7.71 -11.44
C ALA A 105 -20.41 8.10 -11.04
N ALA A 106 -19.58 7.13 -10.62
CA ALA A 106 -18.18 7.40 -10.30
C ALA A 106 -17.38 7.72 -11.58
N GLU A 107 -16.46 8.69 -11.47
CA GLU A 107 -15.50 8.97 -12.54
C GLU A 107 -14.64 7.73 -12.81
N ARG A 108 -14.42 7.44 -14.08
CA ARG A 108 -13.65 6.27 -14.51
C ARG A 108 -12.23 6.69 -14.84
N MET A 109 -11.29 5.78 -14.60
CA MET A 109 -9.90 6.01 -14.96
C MET A 109 -9.76 6.23 -16.47
N GLY A 110 -9.20 7.37 -16.86
CA GLY A 110 -8.91 7.68 -18.26
C GLY A 110 -7.69 6.91 -18.78
N ALA A 111 -7.52 6.86 -20.11
CA ALA A 111 -6.45 6.07 -20.72
C ALA A 111 -5.03 6.51 -20.36
N ARG A 112 -4.80 7.80 -20.08
CA ARG A 112 -3.50 8.27 -19.58
C ARG A 112 -3.15 7.59 -18.25
N ASP A 113 -4.13 7.46 -17.37
CA ASP A 113 -3.94 6.92 -16.03
C ASP A 113 -3.78 5.40 -16.08
N GLY A 114 -4.52 4.75 -16.97
CA GLY A 114 -4.30 3.35 -17.32
C GLY A 114 -2.90 3.10 -17.91
N ALA A 115 -2.40 4.01 -18.77
CA ALA A 115 -1.08 3.88 -19.37
C ALA A 115 0.05 4.01 -18.34
N ILE A 116 -0.15 4.84 -17.31
CA ILE A 116 0.76 4.92 -16.15
C ILE A 116 0.75 3.60 -15.38
N LEU A 117 -0.42 3.00 -15.15
CA LEU A 117 -0.56 1.71 -14.46
C LEU A 117 0.14 0.57 -15.24
N LEU A 118 -0.04 0.53 -16.56
CA LEU A 118 0.68 -0.38 -17.46
C LEU A 118 2.20 -0.16 -17.39
N LYS A 119 2.65 1.09 -17.49
CA LYS A 119 4.08 1.40 -17.46
C LYS A 119 4.70 0.98 -16.14
N TRP A 120 3.99 1.18 -15.03
CA TRP A 120 4.41 0.72 -13.71
C TRP A 120 4.49 -0.80 -13.60
N LEU A 121 3.52 -1.54 -14.16
CA LEU A 121 3.59 -2.99 -14.26
C LEU A 121 4.80 -3.46 -15.09
N GLU A 122 5.04 -2.83 -16.24
CA GLU A 122 6.17 -3.16 -17.14
C GLU A 122 7.53 -3.03 -16.45
N VAL A 123 7.70 -2.03 -15.58
CA VAL A 123 8.94 -1.83 -14.81
C VAL A 123 8.97 -2.64 -13.51
N GLY A 124 8.05 -3.59 -13.33
CA GLY A 124 8.01 -4.51 -12.20
C GLY A 124 7.43 -3.89 -10.93
N CYS A 125 6.51 -2.94 -11.05
CA CYS A 125 5.78 -2.32 -9.95
C CYS A 125 6.64 -1.70 -8.84
N PRO A 126 7.69 -0.91 -9.09
CA PRO A 126 8.60 -0.43 -8.05
C PRO A 126 7.90 0.45 -6.98
N ASP A 127 8.36 0.36 -5.73
CA ASP A 127 8.01 1.31 -4.65
C ASP A 127 8.69 2.65 -4.86
N CYS A 128 9.89 2.60 -5.43
CA CYS A 128 10.82 3.70 -5.51
C CYS A 128 11.72 3.55 -6.74
N ASN A 129 12.27 4.65 -7.20
CA ASN A 129 13.36 4.66 -8.17
C ASN A 129 14.62 5.31 -7.59
N VAL A 130 14.44 6.23 -6.64
CA VAL A 130 15.50 6.91 -5.87
C VAL A 130 15.12 6.94 -4.38
N ASP A 131 16.10 7.17 -3.51
CA ASP A 131 15.89 7.18 -2.05
C ASP A 131 14.85 8.22 -1.60
N THR A 132 14.73 9.34 -2.31
CA THR A 132 13.72 10.37 -2.02
C THR A 132 12.29 9.95 -2.34
N ASP A 133 12.08 8.86 -3.06
CA ASP A 133 10.73 8.29 -3.26
C ASP A 133 10.27 7.52 -2.01
N CYS A 134 11.18 7.22 -1.07
CA CYS A 134 10.90 6.40 0.09
C CYS A 134 10.57 7.24 1.34
N PRO A 135 9.61 6.78 2.17
CA PRO A 135 9.30 7.45 3.43
C PRO A 135 10.43 7.29 4.44
N SER A 136 10.48 8.19 5.43
CA SER A 136 11.22 7.99 6.69
C SER A 136 12.71 7.66 6.55
N GLY A 137 13.43 8.33 5.65
CA GLY A 137 14.89 8.13 5.51
C GLY A 137 15.29 6.74 5.02
N ARG A 138 14.33 5.97 4.48
CA ARG A 138 14.56 4.67 3.87
C ARG A 138 15.28 4.82 2.53
N SER A 139 16.08 3.83 2.19
CA SER A 139 16.81 3.74 0.93
C SER A 139 16.04 2.93 -0.10
N CYS A 140 16.09 3.38 -1.36
CA CYS A 140 15.58 2.62 -2.49
C CYS A 140 16.59 1.55 -2.91
N ARG A 141 16.14 0.30 -3.03
CA ARG A 141 17.01 -0.83 -3.40
C ARG A 141 16.32 -1.83 -4.30
N ASP A 142 17.12 -2.59 -5.02
CA ASP A 142 16.63 -3.71 -5.82
C ASP A 142 16.09 -4.81 -4.91
N ASN A 143 14.92 -5.33 -5.26
CA ASN A 143 14.32 -6.46 -4.57
C ASN A 143 14.79 -7.76 -5.23
N VAL A 144 15.86 -8.34 -4.69
CA VAL A 144 16.44 -9.60 -5.19
C VAL A 144 15.58 -10.84 -4.94
N ARG A 145 14.47 -10.74 -4.20
CA ARG A 145 13.62 -11.89 -3.86
C ARG A 145 12.29 -11.97 -4.61
N SER A 146 11.69 -10.84 -5.02
CA SER A 146 10.37 -10.83 -5.70
C SER A 146 10.08 -9.51 -6.44
N THR A 147 9.02 -9.46 -7.25
CA THR A 147 8.30 -8.21 -7.54
C THR A 147 7.67 -7.69 -6.23
N PRO A 148 7.78 -6.39 -5.93
CA PRO A 148 8.18 -5.30 -6.83
C PRO A 148 9.69 -5.16 -7.05
N ALA A 149 10.11 -4.81 -8.27
CA ALA A 149 11.51 -4.78 -8.70
C ALA A 149 12.43 -3.90 -7.83
N LYS A 150 11.88 -2.82 -7.27
CA LYS A 150 12.54 -1.97 -6.28
C LYS A 150 11.62 -1.73 -5.09
N VAL A 151 12.20 -1.76 -3.89
CA VAL A 151 11.50 -1.59 -2.60
C VAL A 151 12.17 -0.50 -1.77
N CYS A 152 11.36 0.18 -0.96
CA CYS A 152 11.86 1.02 0.12
C CYS A 152 12.26 0.15 1.30
N GLY A 153 13.51 0.29 1.74
CA GLY A 153 14.08 -0.52 2.81
C GLY A 153 15.29 0.15 3.43
N CYS A 154 16.18 -0.64 4.00
CA CYS A 154 17.42 -0.15 4.59
C CYS A 154 18.65 -0.72 3.85
N ARG A 155 19.73 0.07 3.86
CA ARG A 155 21.11 -0.29 3.48
C ARG A 155 22.01 -0.36 4.72
N GLY A 156 21.70 0.41 5.76
CA GLY A 156 22.33 0.37 7.07
C GLY A 156 21.42 0.90 8.18
N ASP A 157 21.88 0.79 9.42
CA ASP A 157 21.11 1.17 10.62
C ASP A 157 20.65 2.64 10.59
N GLY A 158 21.37 3.52 9.90
CA GLY A 158 20.98 4.92 9.73
C GLY A 158 19.64 5.10 9.01
N ASP A 159 19.28 4.19 8.10
CA ASP A 159 17.97 4.20 7.41
C ASP A 159 16.82 3.77 8.34
N CYS A 160 17.14 3.25 9.52
CA CYS A 160 16.20 2.78 10.54
C CYS A 160 16.08 3.75 11.72
N ALA A 161 16.78 4.89 11.68
CA ALA A 161 16.93 5.78 12.83
C ALA A 161 15.59 6.39 13.33
N LEU A 162 14.56 6.44 12.48
CA LEU A 162 13.23 6.95 12.84
C LEU A 162 12.32 5.88 13.44
N GLU A 163 12.72 4.60 13.39
CA GLU A 163 11.96 3.46 13.91
C GLU A 163 12.62 2.97 15.21
N SER A 164 12.31 3.62 16.34
CA SER A 164 12.98 3.35 17.62
C SER A 164 12.86 1.90 18.11
N ALA A 165 11.82 1.17 17.68
CA ALA A 165 11.63 -0.26 17.99
C ALA A 165 12.43 -1.19 17.06
N PHE A 166 12.89 -0.69 15.91
CA PHE A 166 13.58 -1.47 14.87
C PHE A 166 14.83 -0.75 14.36
N PRO A 167 15.81 -0.43 15.23
CA PRO A 167 16.92 0.45 14.86
C PRO A 167 17.98 -0.21 13.95
N LYS A 168 17.87 -1.53 13.68
CA LYS A 168 18.90 -2.30 12.98
C LYS A 168 18.48 -2.64 11.57
N CYS A 169 19.42 -2.56 10.63
CA CYS A 169 19.16 -2.98 9.26
C CYS A 169 19.62 -4.42 9.03
N ASP A 170 18.66 -5.31 8.80
CA ASP A 170 18.95 -6.61 8.19
C ASP A 170 19.31 -6.38 6.72
N ARG A 171 20.60 -6.24 6.42
CA ARG A 171 21.06 -5.90 5.06
C ARG A 171 20.66 -6.94 4.02
N PRO A 172 20.76 -8.26 4.27
CA PRO A 172 20.25 -9.28 3.35
C PRO A 172 18.77 -9.12 3.01
N ARG A 173 17.91 -8.89 4.02
CA ARG A 173 16.45 -8.77 3.83
C ARG A 173 16.01 -7.34 3.44
N GLY A 174 16.84 -6.34 3.70
CA GLY A 174 16.57 -4.92 3.48
C GLY A 174 15.50 -4.32 4.38
N VAL A 175 15.22 -4.94 5.52
CA VAL A 175 14.17 -4.52 6.46
C VAL A 175 14.78 -4.03 7.77
N CYS A 176 14.10 -3.08 8.41
CA CYS A 176 14.48 -2.64 9.75
C CYS A 176 13.93 -3.67 10.75
N VAL A 177 14.79 -4.08 11.68
CA VAL A 177 14.55 -5.11 12.70
C VAL A 177 15.05 -4.59 14.04
N ASN A 178 14.63 -5.22 15.13
CA ASN A 178 15.09 -4.85 16.46
C ASN A 178 16.56 -5.26 16.64
N CYS A 179 16.93 -6.44 16.14
CA CYS A 179 18.29 -6.97 16.23
C CYS A 179 18.70 -7.73 14.97
N VAL A 180 20.01 -7.73 14.70
CA VAL A 180 20.65 -8.63 13.72
C VAL A 180 21.59 -9.62 14.41
N THR A 181 22.02 -9.29 15.62
CA THR A 181 22.86 -10.10 16.50
C THR A 181 22.40 -9.95 17.96
N THR A 182 22.77 -10.88 18.82
CA THR A 182 22.45 -10.81 20.26
C THR A 182 23.01 -9.56 20.94
N ASP A 183 24.11 -9.00 20.42
CA ASP A 183 24.72 -7.78 20.97
C ASP A 183 23.87 -6.51 20.75
N ASP A 184 22.90 -6.57 19.83
CA ASP A 184 21.92 -5.50 19.63
C ASP A 184 20.84 -5.49 20.73
N CYS A 185 20.69 -6.60 21.47
CA CYS A 185 19.68 -6.75 22.50
C CYS A 185 20.18 -6.26 23.86
N SER A 186 19.29 -5.62 24.62
CA SER A 186 19.61 -5.16 25.98
C SER A 186 19.55 -6.31 26.99
N GLY A 187 20.42 -6.28 28.01
CA GLY A 187 20.38 -7.22 29.13
C GLY A 187 20.70 -8.66 28.73
N THR A 188 19.83 -9.60 29.12
CA THR A 188 20.02 -11.05 28.87
C THR A 188 19.29 -11.56 27.63
N PHE A 189 18.61 -10.68 26.89
CA PHE A 189 17.83 -11.05 25.70
C PHE A 189 18.75 -11.56 24.57
N LYS A 190 18.19 -12.40 23.71
CA LYS A 190 18.84 -13.03 22.56
C LYS A 190 18.20 -12.54 21.28
N CYS A 191 19.00 -12.42 20.22
CA CYS A 191 18.43 -12.06 18.93
C CYS A 191 17.92 -13.31 18.21
N ASN A 192 16.60 -13.38 18.00
CA ASN A 192 16.02 -14.36 17.10
C ASN A 192 16.11 -13.82 15.66
N THR A 193 17.16 -14.23 14.94
CA THR A 193 17.47 -13.75 13.59
C THR A 193 16.52 -14.25 12.50
N ASP A 194 15.64 -15.20 12.83
CA ASP A 194 14.58 -15.65 11.93
C ASP A 194 13.48 -14.58 11.82
N VAL A 195 13.16 -13.90 12.93
CA VAL A 195 12.13 -12.86 13.03
C VAL A 195 12.69 -11.44 13.17
N GLY A 196 13.98 -11.29 13.52
CA GLY A 196 14.64 -10.01 13.73
C GLY A 196 14.29 -9.33 15.05
N ASP A 197 13.99 -10.10 16.10
CA ASP A 197 13.52 -9.56 17.38
C ASP A 197 14.30 -10.09 18.60
N CYS A 198 14.38 -9.25 19.63
CA CYS A 198 15.02 -9.58 20.89
C CYS A 198 14.07 -10.39 21.77
N VAL A 199 14.38 -11.66 21.94
CA VAL A 199 13.59 -12.64 22.68
C VAL A 199 14.29 -13.02 23.98
N GLN A 200 13.56 -13.56 24.96
CA GLN A 200 14.18 -13.97 26.23
C GLN A 200 15.10 -15.18 26.06
N CYS A 201 14.79 -16.07 25.12
CA CYS A 201 15.51 -17.33 24.94
C CYS A 201 15.42 -17.82 23.51
N LEU A 202 16.46 -18.54 23.08
CA LEU A 202 16.47 -19.37 21.88
C LEU A 202 16.54 -20.87 22.24
N ALA A 203 16.99 -21.19 23.44
CA ALA A 203 17.01 -22.52 24.03
C ALA A 203 16.82 -22.47 25.56
N ASP A 204 16.50 -23.61 26.18
CA ASP A 204 16.31 -23.75 27.63
C ASP A 204 17.51 -23.21 28.45
N THR A 205 18.72 -23.32 27.92
CA THR A 205 19.94 -22.82 28.58
C THR A 205 19.94 -21.31 28.79
N ASP A 206 19.25 -20.55 27.94
CA ASP A 206 19.12 -19.10 28.10
C ASP A 206 18.22 -18.74 29.31
N CYS A 207 17.33 -19.66 29.68
CA CYS A 207 16.42 -19.55 30.81
C CYS A 207 17.04 -20.06 32.14
N ALA A 208 18.30 -20.51 32.13
CA ALA A 208 18.93 -21.10 33.31
C ALA A 208 19.03 -20.12 34.49
N GLY A 209 19.02 -18.81 34.25
CA GLY A 209 19.01 -17.77 35.27
C GLY A 209 17.66 -17.56 35.98
N ASP A 210 16.54 -17.98 35.40
CA ASP A 210 15.21 -17.82 36.02
C ASP A 210 14.97 -18.95 37.03
N ALA A 211 14.55 -18.67 38.27
CA ALA A 211 14.40 -19.70 39.29
C ALA A 211 13.31 -20.75 38.97
N ILE A 212 12.29 -20.37 38.20
CA ILE A 212 11.09 -21.19 37.95
C ILE A 212 10.95 -21.50 36.46
N LYS A 213 11.11 -20.50 35.59
CA LYS A 213 10.86 -20.60 34.15
C LYS A 213 12.09 -21.09 33.41
N LYS A 214 12.42 -22.38 33.55
CA LYS A 214 13.65 -22.98 32.98
C LYS A 214 13.54 -23.38 31.51
N LYS A 215 12.36 -23.30 30.89
CA LYS A 215 12.11 -23.82 29.55
C LYS A 215 11.91 -22.71 28.54
N CYS A 216 12.44 -22.88 27.34
CA CYS A 216 12.27 -21.93 26.26
C CYS A 216 11.11 -22.32 25.36
N LYS A 217 10.04 -21.53 25.37
CA LYS A 217 8.89 -21.75 24.50
C LYS A 217 9.03 -20.92 23.22
N ASP A 218 8.89 -21.61 22.09
CA ASP A 218 8.81 -21.04 20.73
C ASP A 218 9.97 -20.10 20.35
N LYS A 219 11.17 -20.30 20.93
CA LYS A 219 12.33 -19.39 20.79
C LYS A 219 11.96 -17.92 21.06
N ASN A 220 11.12 -17.71 22.08
CA ASN A 220 10.57 -16.40 22.39
C ASN A 220 10.67 -16.07 23.88
N ARG A 221 10.09 -16.92 24.75
CA ARG A 221 9.95 -16.62 26.17
C ARG A 221 10.27 -17.81 27.06
N CYS A 222 10.79 -17.51 28.25
CA CYS A 222 10.99 -18.51 29.27
C CYS A 222 9.65 -18.86 29.93
N VAL A 223 9.40 -20.15 30.11
CA VAL A 223 8.21 -20.75 30.70
C VAL A 223 8.60 -21.85 31.69
N GLU A 224 7.67 -22.29 32.51
CA GLU A 224 7.91 -23.32 33.53
C GLU A 224 8.00 -24.71 32.91
N CYS A 225 7.13 -24.98 31.92
CA CYS A 225 7.00 -26.29 31.32
C CYS A 225 6.69 -26.22 29.82
N LEU A 226 7.13 -27.26 29.09
CA LEU A 226 6.70 -27.57 27.73
C LEU A 226 5.84 -28.84 27.70
N GLY A 227 5.95 -29.69 28.73
CA GLY A 227 5.06 -30.83 28.97
C GLY A 227 5.05 -31.23 30.44
N ASP A 228 4.19 -32.20 30.80
CA ASP A 228 3.96 -32.61 32.20
C ASP A 228 5.23 -33.07 32.93
N ALA A 229 6.20 -33.63 32.19
CA ALA A 229 7.48 -34.09 32.75
C ALA A 229 8.35 -32.96 33.31
N ASP A 230 8.07 -31.71 32.94
CA ASP A 230 8.77 -30.54 33.48
C ASP A 230 8.15 -30.08 34.82
N CYS A 231 6.98 -30.59 35.18
CA CYS A 231 6.27 -30.24 36.40
C CYS A 231 6.53 -31.26 37.53
N THR A 232 6.58 -30.78 38.77
CA THR A 232 6.62 -31.67 39.93
C THR A 232 5.20 -32.19 40.20
N ALA A 233 5.04 -33.51 40.25
CA ALA A 233 3.75 -34.14 40.58
C ALA A 233 3.20 -33.58 41.91
N PRO A 234 1.88 -33.29 42.01
CA PRO A 234 0.80 -33.68 41.09
C PRO A 234 0.47 -32.65 40.00
N ALA A 235 1.30 -31.60 39.81
CA ALA A 235 1.02 -30.58 38.81
C ALA A 235 1.16 -31.11 37.37
N THR A 236 0.36 -30.57 36.46
CA THR A 236 0.40 -30.84 35.01
C THR A 236 0.71 -29.55 34.26
N CYS A 237 1.25 -29.68 33.05
CA CYS A 237 1.61 -28.53 32.25
C CYS A 237 0.40 -28.01 31.47
N ASN A 238 0.03 -26.76 31.71
CA ASN A 238 -0.80 -26.03 30.76
C ASN A 238 0.10 -25.58 29.59
N THR A 239 0.13 -26.37 28.52
CA THR A 239 1.00 -26.09 27.36
C THR A 239 0.65 -24.80 26.64
N THR A 240 -0.55 -24.24 26.81
CA THR A 240 -0.93 -22.93 26.26
C THR A 240 -0.23 -21.80 27.01
N SER A 241 -0.36 -21.76 28.34
CA SER A 241 0.28 -20.72 29.15
C SER A 241 1.78 -20.96 29.37
N GLY A 242 2.21 -22.23 29.38
CA GLY A 242 3.56 -22.67 29.77
C GLY A 242 3.76 -22.71 31.29
N SER A 243 2.69 -22.96 32.05
CA SER A 243 2.73 -22.96 33.52
C SER A 243 2.34 -24.33 34.07
N CYS A 244 3.00 -24.74 35.15
CA CYS A 244 2.59 -25.91 35.91
C CYS A 244 1.38 -25.55 36.77
N VAL A 245 0.28 -26.28 36.57
CA VAL A 245 -0.97 -26.08 37.31
C VAL A 245 -1.28 -27.32 38.12
N THR A 246 -1.58 -27.13 39.41
CA THR A 246 -2.12 -28.19 40.25
C THR A 246 -3.60 -28.40 39.93
N PRO A 247 -4.12 -29.63 40.01
CA PRO A 247 -5.55 -29.92 39.88
C PRO A 247 -6.41 -29.12 40.86
#